data_AF-A0A2V8FNP2-F1
#
_entry.id   AF-A0A2V8FNP2-F1
#
_cell.length_a   1.000
_cell.length_b   1.000
_cell.length_c   1.000
_cell.angle_alpha   90.00
_cell.angle_beta   90.00
_cell.angle_gamma   90.00
#
_symmetry.space_group_name_H-M   'P 1'
#
loop_
_entity.id
_entity.type
_entity.pdbx_description
1 polymer ?
#
loop_
_entity_poly.entity_id
_entity_poly.type
_entity_poly.pdbx_seq_one_letter_code
_entity_poly.pdbx_strand_id
1 'polypeptide(L)'
;MEDNVMVRTALLPLVLPYTRSELPAWGRMMALVGGAIDQGWPSTPLVRTRYKWTPYSVWLNLADMHERIVYFCGRHYDLGPQLALRNVLRPGDTFVDIGANIGLMTLLAAHAVGPTGVVYAFEPNPDCCERIRLHVTRNGLTQVHVHPVGLSDQDAMLSLTRETGSSVHGSFAPPRGRGDGNRALRGTRTTW
;
A
#
# COMPACT_ATOMS: atom_id res chain seq x y z
N MET A 1 21.42 -21.71 -3.77
CA MET A 1 20.52 -20.56 -3.51
C MET A 1 20.30 -19.74 -4.78
N GLU A 2 21.34 -19.55 -5.61
CA GLU A 2 21.26 -18.88 -6.92
C GLU A 2 20.35 -19.57 -7.95
N ASP A 3 20.36 -20.92 -8.02
CA ASP A 3 19.53 -21.68 -8.97
C ASP A 3 18.03 -21.41 -8.82
N ASN A 4 17.58 -21.19 -7.58
CA ASN A 4 16.17 -20.91 -7.28
C ASN A 4 15.77 -19.48 -7.72
N VAL A 5 16.69 -18.51 -7.68
CA VAL A 5 16.42 -17.12 -8.09
C VAL A 5 16.35 -17.02 -9.62
N MET A 6 17.25 -17.70 -10.32
CA MET A 6 17.26 -17.76 -11.79
C MET A 6 15.98 -18.40 -12.34
N VAL A 7 15.55 -19.53 -11.78
CA VAL A 7 14.30 -20.21 -12.19
C VAL A 7 13.08 -19.34 -11.91
N ARG A 8 13.00 -18.70 -10.74
CA ARG A 8 11.89 -17.78 -10.41
C ARG A 8 11.80 -16.62 -11.40
N THR A 9 12.94 -15.99 -11.70
CA THR A 9 13.02 -14.84 -12.62
C THR A 9 12.60 -15.23 -14.04
N ALA A 10 13.02 -16.41 -14.51
CA ALA A 10 12.65 -16.91 -15.83
C ALA A 10 11.13 -17.19 -15.98
N LEU A 11 10.45 -17.52 -14.87
CA LEU A 11 9.01 -17.81 -14.87
C LEU A 11 8.12 -16.57 -14.68
N LEU A 12 8.66 -15.45 -14.16
CA LEU A 12 7.87 -14.22 -13.93
C LEU A 12 7.08 -13.74 -15.15
N PRO A 13 7.61 -13.73 -16.39
CA PRO A 13 6.87 -13.30 -17.57
C PRO A 13 5.62 -14.15 -17.87
N LEU A 14 5.61 -15.41 -17.44
CA LEU A 14 4.45 -16.32 -17.56
C LEU A 14 3.48 -16.16 -16.39
N VAL A 15 4.01 -16.00 -15.16
CA VAL A 15 3.21 -15.93 -13.94
C VAL A 15 2.50 -14.59 -13.77
N LEU A 16 3.15 -13.48 -14.13
CA LEU A 16 2.57 -12.14 -13.97
C LEU A 16 1.25 -11.93 -14.75
N PRO A 17 1.15 -12.20 -16.06
CA PRO A 17 -0.12 -12.04 -16.76
C PRO A 17 -1.21 -13.00 -16.25
N TYR A 18 -0.83 -14.20 -15.81
CA TYR A 18 -1.76 -15.19 -15.23
C TYR A 18 -2.34 -14.70 -13.90
N THR A 19 -1.47 -14.22 -13.00
CA THR A 19 -1.85 -13.70 -11.67
C THR A 19 -2.57 -12.36 -11.76
N ARG A 20 -2.18 -11.46 -12.66
CA ARG A 20 -2.91 -10.22 -12.93
C ARG A 20 -4.33 -10.47 -13.43
N SER A 21 -4.52 -11.52 -14.23
CA SER A 21 -5.84 -11.95 -14.69
C SER A 21 -6.63 -12.70 -13.61
N GLU A 22 -5.99 -13.03 -12.48
CA GLU A 22 -6.58 -13.76 -11.36
C GLU A 22 -7.26 -15.08 -11.80
N LEU A 23 -6.65 -15.77 -12.77
CA LEU A 23 -7.13 -17.05 -13.29
C LEU A 23 -7.18 -18.12 -12.18
N PRO A 24 -7.96 -19.21 -12.36
CA PRO A 24 -8.07 -20.26 -11.35
C PRO A 24 -6.71 -20.70 -10.81
N ALA A 25 -6.60 -20.82 -9.48
CA ALA A 25 -5.36 -21.16 -8.79
C ALA A 25 -4.18 -20.17 -8.97
N TRP A 26 -4.43 -18.90 -9.32
CA TRP A 26 -3.40 -17.86 -9.38
C TRP A 26 -2.52 -17.76 -8.12
N GLY A 27 -3.08 -18.04 -6.93
CA GLY A 27 -2.32 -18.07 -5.68
C GLY A 27 -1.21 -19.14 -5.67
N ARG A 28 -1.46 -20.30 -6.31
CA ARG A 28 -0.43 -21.35 -6.50
C ARG A 28 0.65 -20.88 -7.48
N MET A 29 0.27 -20.17 -8.52
CA MET A 29 1.21 -19.60 -9.49
C MET A 29 2.09 -18.53 -8.85
N MET A 30 1.52 -17.67 -8.00
CA MET A 30 2.29 -16.70 -7.20
C MET A 30 3.25 -17.41 -6.23
N ALA A 31 2.79 -18.46 -5.55
CA ALA A 31 3.63 -19.25 -4.64
C ALA A 31 4.79 -19.95 -5.36
N LEU A 32 4.58 -20.44 -6.59
CA LEU A 32 5.61 -21.11 -7.41
C LEU A 32 6.84 -20.23 -7.63
N VAL A 33 6.65 -18.92 -7.78
CA VAL A 33 7.74 -17.95 -7.96
C VAL A 33 8.20 -17.31 -6.65
N GLY A 34 7.78 -17.87 -5.51
CA GLY A 34 8.13 -17.37 -4.19
C GLY A 34 7.40 -16.08 -3.79
N GLY A 35 6.29 -15.70 -4.43
CA GLY A 35 5.55 -14.49 -4.08
C GLY A 35 4.98 -14.49 -2.65
N ALA A 36 4.78 -15.68 -2.06
CA ALA A 36 4.36 -15.88 -0.68
C ALA A 36 5.52 -16.09 0.32
N ILE A 37 6.78 -15.88 -0.10
CA ILE A 37 7.97 -16.12 0.72
C ILE A 37 8.72 -14.80 0.92
N ASP A 38 8.73 -14.27 2.15
CA ASP A 38 9.35 -12.98 2.46
C ASP A 38 10.86 -12.94 2.19
N GLN A 39 11.58 -13.99 2.61
CA GLN A 39 13.04 -14.07 2.41
C GLN A 39 13.48 -14.30 0.95
N GLY A 40 12.53 -14.47 0.03
CA GLY A 40 12.81 -14.77 -1.38
C GLY A 40 12.98 -13.54 -2.27
N TRP A 41 12.74 -12.33 -1.76
CA TRP A 41 12.70 -11.10 -2.54
C TRP A 41 13.65 -10.05 -1.98
N PRO A 42 14.52 -9.46 -2.82
CA PRO A 42 15.57 -8.57 -2.33
C PRO A 42 15.01 -7.18 -2.01
N SER A 43 15.45 -6.61 -0.87
CA SER A 43 15.23 -5.20 -0.51
C SER A 43 16.02 -4.31 -1.46
N THR A 44 15.36 -3.84 -2.52
CA THR A 44 15.93 -3.11 -3.67
C THR A 44 15.13 -1.83 -3.92
N PRO A 45 15.53 -0.95 -4.87
CA PRO A 45 14.73 0.22 -5.21
C PRO A 45 13.28 -0.14 -5.56
N LEU A 46 12.37 0.79 -5.27
CA LEU A 46 10.94 0.58 -5.48
C LEU A 46 10.64 0.20 -6.93
N VAL A 47 9.90 -0.90 -7.12
CA VAL A 47 9.48 -1.39 -8.43
C VAL A 47 8.22 -0.65 -8.87
N ARG A 48 8.28 -0.01 -10.05
CA ARG A 48 7.11 0.66 -10.63
C ARG A 48 6.22 -0.35 -11.36
N THR A 49 4.91 -0.31 -11.10
CA THR A 49 3.90 -1.04 -11.88
C THR A 49 2.63 -0.19 -12.06
N ARG A 50 1.68 -0.64 -12.88
CA ARG A 50 0.38 0.01 -13.07
C ARG A 50 -0.69 -0.67 -12.21
N TYR A 51 -1.53 0.12 -11.56
CA TYR A 51 -2.70 -0.38 -10.86
C TYR A 51 -3.74 -0.91 -11.86
N LYS A 52 -4.39 -2.03 -11.57
CA LYS A 52 -5.25 -2.78 -12.49
C LYS A 52 -6.49 -2.01 -12.93
N TRP A 53 -7.02 -1.15 -12.06
CA TRP A 53 -8.30 -0.46 -12.27
C TRP A 53 -8.19 1.05 -12.43
N THR A 54 -6.98 1.59 -12.46
CA THR A 54 -6.76 3.02 -12.64
C THR A 54 -5.60 3.23 -13.62
N PRO A 55 -5.48 4.41 -14.24
CA PRO A 55 -4.30 4.71 -15.05
C PRO A 55 -3.03 4.90 -14.21
N TYR A 56 -3.12 4.85 -12.88
CA TYR A 56 -2.05 5.27 -12.00
C TYR A 56 -0.91 4.24 -11.91
N SER A 57 0.31 4.78 -11.83
CA SER A 57 1.49 4.02 -11.47
C SER A 57 1.62 3.95 -9.95
N VAL A 58 2.09 2.82 -9.46
CA VAL A 58 2.43 2.60 -8.05
C VAL A 58 3.89 2.13 -7.97
N TRP A 59 4.57 2.55 -6.91
CA TRP A 59 5.95 2.17 -6.62
C TRP A 59 5.90 1.20 -5.46
N LEU A 60 6.50 0.02 -5.58
CA LEU A 60 6.32 -1.08 -4.64
C LEU A 60 7.65 -1.59 -4.06
N ASN A 61 7.68 -1.83 -2.76
CA ASN A 61 8.76 -2.54 -2.08
C ASN A 61 8.44 -4.05 -2.07
N LEU A 62 9.10 -4.82 -2.93
CA LEU A 62 8.82 -6.26 -3.05
C LEU A 62 9.35 -7.10 -1.89
N ALA A 63 10.10 -6.52 -0.94
CA ALA A 63 10.39 -7.19 0.33
C ALA A 63 9.12 -7.34 1.19
N ASP A 64 8.16 -6.43 1.07
CA ASP A 64 6.88 -6.49 1.78
C ASP A 64 5.87 -7.38 1.02
N MET A 65 5.33 -8.40 1.68
CA MET A 65 4.37 -9.33 1.10
C MET A 65 3.10 -8.64 0.58
N HIS A 66 2.59 -7.63 1.30
CA HIS A 66 1.35 -6.94 0.93
C HIS A 66 1.55 -6.16 -0.37
N GLU A 67 2.73 -5.58 -0.55
CA GLU A 67 3.11 -4.91 -1.79
C GLU A 67 3.38 -5.91 -2.93
N ARG A 68 3.91 -7.11 -2.65
CA ARG A 68 4.02 -8.17 -3.66
C ARG A 68 2.68 -8.62 -4.20
N ILE A 69 1.64 -8.71 -3.37
CA ILE A 69 0.28 -9.03 -3.85
C ILE A 69 -0.17 -8.01 -4.89
N VAL A 70 0.14 -6.73 -4.66
CA VAL A 70 -0.18 -5.65 -5.62
C VAL A 70 0.65 -5.79 -6.90
N TYR A 71 1.91 -6.18 -6.79
CA TYR A 71 2.76 -6.43 -7.95
C TYR A 71 2.21 -7.56 -8.84
N PHE A 72 1.80 -8.69 -8.24
CA PHE A 72 1.27 -9.86 -8.95
C PHE A 72 -0.16 -9.66 -9.44
N CYS A 73 -1.07 -9.21 -8.59
CA CYS A 73 -2.49 -9.09 -8.93
C CYS A 73 -2.83 -7.75 -9.60
N GLY A 74 -1.94 -6.76 -9.50
CA GLY A 74 -2.17 -5.39 -9.96
C GLY A 74 -3.14 -4.58 -9.09
N ARG A 75 -3.60 -5.10 -7.94
CA ARG A 75 -4.59 -4.46 -7.07
C ARG A 75 -4.28 -4.72 -5.60
N HIS A 76 -4.85 -3.92 -4.71
CA HIS A 76 -4.78 -4.15 -3.28
C HIS A 76 -5.39 -5.52 -2.90
N TYR A 77 -4.94 -6.10 -1.78
CA TYR A 77 -5.33 -7.47 -1.41
C TYR A 77 -6.80 -7.56 -1.00
N ASP A 78 -7.34 -6.53 -0.32
CA ASP A 78 -8.71 -6.54 0.18
C ASP A 78 -9.72 -6.16 -0.90
N LEU A 79 -10.34 -7.16 -1.53
CA LEU A 79 -11.22 -6.99 -2.67
C LEU A 79 -12.55 -6.30 -2.31
N GLY A 80 -13.10 -6.58 -1.12
CA GLY A 80 -14.44 -6.10 -0.73
C GLY A 80 -14.55 -4.58 -0.70
N PRO A 81 -13.71 -3.87 0.09
CA PRO A 81 -13.67 -2.42 0.13
C PRO A 81 -13.36 -1.79 -1.23
N GLN A 82 -12.48 -2.40 -2.02
CA GLN A 82 -12.18 -1.86 -3.35
C GLN A 82 -13.39 -1.89 -4.29
N LEU A 83 -14.17 -2.99 -4.27
CA LEU A 83 -15.40 -3.09 -5.03
C LEU A 83 -16.45 -2.10 -4.50
N ALA A 84 -16.55 -1.93 -3.18
CA ALA A 84 -17.43 -0.94 -2.58
C ALA A 84 -17.10 0.48 -3.06
N LEU A 85 -15.83 0.90 -2.99
CA LEU A 85 -15.40 2.22 -3.47
C LEU A 85 -15.75 2.43 -4.94
N ARG A 86 -15.45 1.45 -5.80
CA ARG A 86 -15.74 1.54 -7.24
C ARG A 86 -17.24 1.61 -7.55
N ASN A 87 -18.07 0.99 -6.73
CA ASN A 87 -19.51 0.96 -6.94
C ASN A 87 -20.24 2.14 -6.30
N VAL A 88 -19.70 2.73 -5.23
CA VAL A 88 -20.35 3.79 -4.45
C VAL A 88 -19.87 5.17 -4.83
N LEU A 89 -18.54 5.38 -4.98
CA LEU A 89 -18.00 6.71 -5.27
C LEU A 89 -18.37 7.19 -6.67
N ARG A 90 -18.61 8.49 -6.77
CA ARG A 90 -18.97 9.22 -7.99
C ARG A 90 -18.04 10.42 -8.20
N PRO A 91 -17.90 10.90 -9.44
CA PRO A 91 -17.16 12.12 -9.72
C PRO A 91 -17.67 13.29 -8.87
N GLY A 92 -16.76 14.03 -8.21
CA GLY A 92 -17.10 15.12 -7.30
C GLY A 92 -17.27 14.73 -5.83
N ASP A 93 -17.30 13.43 -5.50
CA ASP A 93 -17.43 13.00 -4.10
C ASP A 93 -16.20 13.36 -3.25
N THR A 94 -16.40 13.39 -1.94
CA THR A 94 -15.32 13.44 -0.94
C THR A 94 -15.12 12.05 -0.33
N PHE A 95 -13.88 11.58 -0.32
CA PHE A 95 -13.49 10.32 0.33
C PHE A 95 -12.49 10.57 1.45
N VAL A 96 -12.63 9.83 2.55
CA VAL A 96 -11.73 9.88 3.71
C VAL A 96 -11.09 8.51 3.89
N ASP A 97 -9.78 8.42 3.70
CA ASP A 97 -8.97 7.21 3.86
C ASP A 97 -8.25 7.26 5.21
N ILE A 98 -8.68 6.41 6.16
CA ILE A 98 -8.18 6.40 7.54
C ILE A 98 -7.22 5.23 7.69
N GLY A 99 -5.95 5.51 7.97
CA GLY A 99 -4.88 4.51 7.92
C GLY A 99 -4.49 4.19 6.48
N ALA A 100 -4.23 5.24 5.69
CA ALA A 100 -4.05 5.15 4.25
C ALA A 100 -2.84 4.30 3.81
N ASN A 101 -1.91 3.97 4.72
CA ASN A 101 -0.71 3.18 4.46
C ASN A 101 0.07 3.76 3.25
N ILE A 102 0.46 2.96 2.27
CA ILE A 102 1.12 3.43 1.05
C ILE A 102 0.14 4.02 0.01
N GLY A 103 -1.13 4.23 0.35
CA GLY A 103 -2.09 5.01 -0.45
C GLY A 103 -2.83 4.25 -1.55
N LEU A 104 -2.92 2.91 -1.51
CA LEU A 104 -3.58 2.16 -2.58
C LEU A 104 -5.10 2.41 -2.66
N MET A 105 -5.76 2.52 -1.51
CA MET A 105 -7.19 2.88 -1.45
C MET A 105 -7.41 4.36 -1.80
N THR A 106 -6.54 5.25 -1.28
CA THR A 106 -6.45 6.66 -1.67
C THR A 106 -6.40 6.83 -3.20
N LEU A 107 -5.54 6.08 -3.90
CA LEU A 107 -5.42 6.14 -5.36
C LEU A 107 -6.67 5.63 -6.09
N LEU A 108 -7.30 4.56 -5.58
CA LEU A 108 -8.54 4.04 -6.16
C LEU A 108 -9.68 5.06 -6.01
N ALA A 109 -9.79 5.66 -4.83
CA ALA A 109 -10.76 6.72 -4.56
C ALA A 109 -10.50 7.96 -5.42
N ALA A 110 -9.25 8.41 -5.52
CA ALA A 110 -8.87 9.57 -6.35
C ALA A 110 -9.27 9.37 -7.82
N HIS A 111 -9.17 8.14 -8.34
CA HIS A 111 -9.65 7.83 -9.68
C HIS A 111 -11.17 7.93 -9.79
N ALA A 112 -11.90 7.41 -8.81
CA ALA A 112 -13.37 7.36 -8.83
C ALA A 112 -14.01 8.75 -8.67
N VAL A 113 -13.48 9.57 -7.75
CA VAL A 113 -14.00 10.92 -7.49
C VAL A 113 -13.56 11.95 -8.54
N GLY A 114 -12.51 11.63 -9.31
CA GLY A 114 -12.02 12.49 -10.38
C GLY A 114 -11.46 13.84 -9.89
N PRO A 115 -11.08 14.73 -10.82
CA PRO A 115 -10.36 15.98 -10.49
C PRO A 115 -11.20 17.01 -9.73
N THR A 116 -12.53 16.85 -9.73
CA THR A 116 -13.46 17.74 -9.02
C THR A 116 -13.85 17.23 -7.64
N GLY A 117 -13.51 15.98 -7.32
CA GLY A 117 -13.72 15.42 -5.98
C GLY A 117 -12.58 15.75 -5.03
N VAL A 118 -12.61 15.16 -3.84
CA VAL A 118 -11.59 15.38 -2.80
C VAL A 118 -11.26 14.08 -2.10
N VAL A 119 -9.97 13.82 -1.82
CA VAL A 119 -9.54 12.68 -1.02
C VAL A 119 -8.67 13.15 0.14
N TYR A 120 -9.07 12.84 1.36
CA TYR A 120 -8.27 13.06 2.57
C TYR A 120 -7.66 11.74 3.02
N ALA A 121 -6.33 11.65 2.98
CA ALA A 121 -5.57 10.47 3.40
C ALA A 121 -4.89 10.73 4.75
N PHE A 122 -5.36 10.05 5.79
CA PHE A 122 -4.79 10.12 7.13
C PHE A 122 -3.88 8.92 7.36
N GLU A 123 -2.60 9.18 7.62
CA GLU A 123 -1.61 8.14 7.88
C GLU A 123 -0.58 8.65 8.89
N PRO A 124 -0.44 8.02 10.07
CA PRO A 124 0.55 8.47 11.06
C PRO A 124 2.00 8.05 10.76
N ASN A 125 2.23 7.02 9.95
CA ASN A 125 3.57 6.55 9.63
C ASN A 125 4.23 7.47 8.57
N PRO A 126 5.30 8.20 8.90
CA PRO A 126 5.91 9.16 7.99
C PRO A 126 6.48 8.51 6.72
N ASP A 127 6.99 7.27 6.79
CA ASP A 127 7.47 6.57 5.60
C ASP A 127 6.31 6.29 4.64
N CYS A 128 5.16 5.89 5.17
CA CYS A 128 3.94 5.69 4.39
C CYS A 128 3.43 7.02 3.83
N CYS A 129 3.45 8.12 4.59
CA CYS A 129 3.10 9.45 4.08
C CYS A 129 3.96 9.84 2.87
N GLU A 130 5.28 9.63 2.93
CA GLU A 130 6.18 9.89 1.80
C GLU A 130 5.83 9.03 0.58
N ARG A 131 5.41 7.78 0.80
CA ARG A 131 4.97 6.86 -0.26
C ARG A 131 3.67 7.34 -0.91
N ILE A 132 2.70 7.81 -0.12
CA ILE A 132 1.47 8.43 -0.64
C ILE A 132 1.83 9.68 -1.45
N ARG A 133 2.63 10.60 -0.91
CA ARG A 133 3.05 11.84 -1.60
C ARG A 133 3.78 11.55 -2.92
N LEU A 134 4.64 10.53 -2.94
CA LEU A 134 5.29 10.05 -4.15
C LEU A 134 4.25 9.62 -5.20
N HIS A 135 3.28 8.78 -4.80
CA HIS A 135 2.23 8.31 -5.72
C HIS A 135 1.38 9.47 -6.23
N VAL A 136 0.95 10.38 -5.34
CA VAL A 136 0.15 11.57 -5.68
C VAL A 136 0.90 12.45 -6.69
N THR A 137 2.14 12.80 -6.40
CA THR A 137 2.97 13.67 -7.25
C THR A 137 3.23 13.03 -8.61
N ARG A 138 3.61 11.76 -8.65
CA ARG A 138 3.97 11.08 -9.90
C ARG A 138 2.77 10.77 -10.79
N ASN A 139 1.56 10.76 -10.24
CA ASN A 139 0.32 10.59 -11.01
C ASN A 139 -0.41 11.92 -11.27
N GLY A 140 0.14 13.06 -10.84
CA GLY A 140 -0.44 14.38 -11.08
C GLY A 140 -1.78 14.60 -10.35
N LEU A 141 -1.94 13.99 -9.17
CA LEU A 141 -3.19 14.04 -8.42
C LEU A 141 -3.22 15.28 -7.53
N THR A 142 -3.98 16.30 -7.94
CA THR A 142 -4.08 17.56 -7.17
C THR A 142 -5.16 17.51 -6.09
N GLN A 143 -6.11 16.59 -6.20
CA GLN A 143 -7.25 16.48 -5.29
C GLN A 143 -7.02 15.58 -4.07
N VAL A 144 -5.78 15.15 -3.81
CA VAL A 144 -5.43 14.30 -2.66
C VAL A 144 -4.66 15.11 -1.62
N HIS A 145 -5.16 15.10 -0.39
CA HIS A 145 -4.57 15.77 0.76
C HIS A 145 -4.05 14.74 1.76
N VAL A 146 -2.73 14.77 2.04
CA VAL A 146 -2.08 13.80 2.93
C VAL A 146 -1.87 14.42 4.31
N HIS A 147 -2.47 13.81 5.33
CA HIS A 147 -2.41 14.24 6.71
C HIS A 147 -1.55 13.25 7.53
N PRO A 148 -0.36 13.68 8.02
CA PRO A 148 0.57 12.80 8.74
C PRO A 148 0.17 12.58 10.20
N VAL A 149 -1.08 12.17 10.43
CA VAL A 149 -1.69 12.02 11.76
C VAL A 149 -2.55 10.76 11.82
N GLY A 150 -2.70 10.21 13.03
CA GLY A 150 -3.70 9.20 13.33
C GLY A 150 -4.99 9.87 13.81
N LEU A 151 -6.14 9.23 13.56
CA LEU A 151 -7.44 9.70 14.03
C LEU A 151 -7.81 9.05 15.37
N SER A 152 -8.37 9.86 16.27
CA SER A 152 -8.77 9.50 17.63
C SER A 152 -9.95 10.39 18.05
N ASP A 153 -10.66 10.00 19.12
CA ASP A 153 -11.68 10.84 19.76
C ASP A 153 -11.08 11.99 20.57
N GLN A 154 -9.75 11.99 20.77
CA GLN A 154 -9.01 12.99 21.52
C GLN A 154 -7.69 13.36 20.86
N ASP A 155 -7.31 14.63 21.00
CA ASP A 155 -5.99 15.15 20.61
C ASP A 155 -4.90 14.56 21.53
N ALA A 156 -3.93 13.86 20.95
CA ALA A 156 -2.77 13.35 21.69
C ALA A 156 -1.52 13.22 20.81
N MET A 157 -0.36 13.33 21.44
CA MET A 157 0.94 12.99 20.85
C MET A 157 1.35 11.60 21.37
N LEU A 158 1.30 10.60 20.49
CA LEU A 158 1.60 9.21 20.84
C LEU A 158 2.83 8.70 20.09
N SER A 159 3.50 7.69 20.65
CA SER A 159 4.60 7.01 19.98
C SER A 159 4.04 5.92 19.08
N LEU A 160 4.36 5.98 17.79
CA LEU A 160 4.04 4.91 16.86
C LEU A 160 5.07 3.79 16.96
N THR A 161 4.62 2.60 17.30
CA THR A 161 5.39 1.35 17.28
C THR A 161 5.19 0.65 15.94
N ARG A 162 6.26 0.16 15.32
CA ARG A 162 6.24 -0.47 13.99
C ARG A 162 7.09 -1.72 13.96
N GLU A 163 6.60 -2.76 13.29
CA GLU A 163 7.41 -3.91 12.95
C GLU A 163 8.43 -3.55 11.85
N THR A 164 9.66 -4.04 11.97
CA THR A 164 10.69 -3.80 10.95
C THR A 164 10.36 -4.62 9.71
N GLY A 165 10.25 -3.96 8.55
CA GLY A 165 10.04 -4.64 7.26
C GLY A 165 8.57 -4.78 6.81
N SER A 166 7.60 -4.36 7.63
CA SER A 166 6.18 -4.27 7.24
C SER A 166 5.69 -2.83 7.28
N SER A 167 4.90 -2.42 6.28
CA SER A 167 4.17 -1.15 6.33
C SER A 167 2.80 -1.25 7.02
N VAL A 168 2.33 -2.45 7.35
CA VAL A 168 0.93 -2.71 7.73
C VAL A 168 0.72 -2.73 9.24
N HIS A 169 1.71 -3.19 10.01
CA HIS A 169 1.57 -3.34 11.47
C HIS A 169 2.17 -2.14 12.22
N GLY A 170 1.38 -1.08 12.34
CA GLY A 170 1.65 0.08 13.20
C GLY A 170 0.68 0.15 14.38
N SER A 171 1.15 0.51 15.56
CA SER A 171 0.29 0.69 16.73
C SER A 171 0.76 1.82 17.63
N PHE A 172 -0.20 2.59 18.15
CA PHE A 172 0.04 3.54 19.23
C PHE A 172 -0.03 2.90 20.63
N ALA A 173 -0.51 1.66 20.71
CA ALA A 173 -0.47 0.91 21.97
C ALA A 173 0.98 0.54 22.30
N PRO A 174 1.36 0.53 23.60
CA PRO A 174 2.67 0.06 24.00
C PRO A 174 2.87 -1.40 23.53
N PRO A 175 4.09 -1.77 23.08
CA PRO A 175 4.37 -3.12 22.63
C PRO A 175 4.05 -4.14 23.73
N ARG A 176 3.26 -5.16 23.41
CA ARG A 176 2.95 -6.26 24.32
C ARG A 176 4.16 -7.20 24.39
N GLY A 177 5.09 -6.97 25.32
CA GLY A 177 6.19 -7.92 25.64
C GLY A 177 7.50 -7.73 24.86
N ARG A 178 8.61 -8.27 25.42
CA ARG A 178 10.02 -7.88 25.26
C ARG A 178 10.56 -7.68 23.82
N GLY A 179 11.17 -6.51 23.64
CA GLY A 179 12.43 -6.21 22.93
C GLY A 179 12.78 -7.01 21.69
N ASP A 180 12.65 -6.38 20.51
CA ASP A 180 13.81 -5.86 19.77
C ASP A 180 13.34 -5.03 18.55
N GLY A 181 13.90 -3.83 18.37
CA GLY A 181 13.86 -3.10 17.08
C GLY A 181 12.88 -1.94 16.88
N ASN A 182 12.12 -1.49 17.88
CA ASN A 182 11.11 -0.43 17.66
C ASN A 182 11.69 1.00 17.70
N ARG A 183 11.41 1.80 16.67
CA ARG A 183 11.76 3.23 16.61
C ARG A 183 10.50 4.08 16.74
N ALA A 184 10.40 4.84 17.83
CA ALA A 184 9.29 5.78 18.07
C ALA A 184 9.41 7.00 17.14
N LEU A 185 8.33 7.34 16.44
CA LEU A 185 8.22 8.53 15.60
C LEU A 185 7.11 9.45 16.15
N ARG A 186 7.37 10.76 16.16
CA ARG A 186 6.46 11.81 16.66
C ARG A 186 5.65 12.36 15.47
N GLY A 187 4.32 12.34 15.53
CA GLY A 187 3.44 12.92 14.51
C GLY A 187 2.93 14.30 14.91
N THR A 188 3.04 15.31 14.04
CA THR A 188 2.69 16.71 14.36
C THR A 188 1.29 17.14 13.91
N ARG A 189 0.74 18.08 14.66
CA ARG A 189 -0.60 18.70 14.62
C ARG A 189 -0.95 19.41 13.31
N THR A 190 -2.24 19.47 12.96
CA THR A 190 -2.82 20.61 12.22
C THR A 190 -4.29 20.77 12.60
N THR A 191 -4.69 21.98 12.99
CA THR A 191 -6.09 22.42 13.17
C THR A 191 -6.66 22.86 11.83
N TRP A 192 -7.91 22.46 11.54
CA TRP A 192 -8.65 22.76 10.31
C TRP A 192 -8.95 24.25 10.15
#